data_AF-A0AAW5C0A4-F1
#
_entry.id   AF-A0AAW5C0A4-F1
#
_cell.length_a   1.000
_cell.length_b   1.000
_cell.length_c   1.000
_cell.angle_alpha   90.00
_cell.angle_beta   90.00
_cell.angle_gamma   90.00
#
_symmetry.space_group_name_H-M   'P 1'
#
loop_
_entity.id
_entity.type
_entity.pdbx_description
1 polymer ?
#
loop_
_entity_poly.entity_id
_entity_poly.type
_entity_poly.pdbx_seq_one_letter_code
_entity_poly.pdbx_strand_id
1 'polypeptide(L)'
;MDEYFVLQDKPIAFAVNGQTVIVDSEKLAKALLCLSEGWREIILMRYYLQLRDRQIAALLGKPCTTVNYQKNAALKQLRTEMEKINDEE
;
A
#
# COMPACT_ATOMS: atom_id res chain seq x y z
N MET A 1 34.15 11.17 -13.46
CA MET A 1 33.53 11.00 -12.13
C MET A 1 32.06 10.95 -12.43
N ASP A 2 31.55 9.74 -12.61
CA ASP A 2 30.14 9.59 -12.94
C ASP A 2 29.37 9.78 -11.63
N GLU A 3 28.70 10.92 -11.53
CA GLU A 3 27.69 11.18 -10.51
C GLU A 3 26.58 10.14 -10.69
N TYR A 4 26.77 9.00 -10.04
CA TYR A 4 25.74 8.00 -9.85
C TYR A 4 24.62 8.71 -9.10
N PHE A 5 23.58 9.10 -9.85
CA PHE A 5 22.36 9.68 -9.33
C PHE A 5 21.91 8.85 -8.13
N VAL A 6 22.12 9.38 -6.93
CA VAL A 6 21.45 8.89 -5.74
C VAL A 6 20.01 9.34 -5.92
N LEU A 7 19.21 8.52 -6.60
CA LEU A 7 17.76 8.53 -6.45
C LEU A 7 17.53 8.32 -4.95
N GLN A 8 17.45 9.41 -4.19
CA GLN A 8 16.88 9.40 -2.85
C GLN A 8 15.41 9.07 -3.07
N ASP A 9 15.12 7.78 -3.24
CA ASP A 9 13.78 7.24 -3.11
C ASP A 9 13.33 7.69 -1.72
N LYS A 10 12.41 8.65 -1.67
CA LYS A 10 12.04 9.30 -0.41
C LYS A 10 11.10 8.35 0.32
N PRO A 11 11.54 7.68 1.39
CA PRO A 11 10.70 6.72 2.07
C PRO A 11 9.49 7.45 2.68
N ILE A 12 8.30 6.93 2.42
CA ILE A 12 7.06 7.47 2.99
C ILE A 12 6.60 6.56 4.12
N ALA A 13 6.38 7.15 5.29
CA ALA A 13 5.84 6.46 6.45
C ALA A 13 4.30 6.54 6.47
N PHE A 14 3.66 5.39 6.68
CA PHE A 14 2.22 5.27 6.87
C PHE A 14 1.93 4.77 8.29
N ALA A 15 0.97 5.40 8.97
CA ALA A 15 0.46 4.89 10.24
C ALA A 15 -0.71 3.93 9.94
N VAL A 16 -0.58 2.68 10.36
CA VAL A 16 -1.57 1.61 10.16
C VAL A 16 -1.74 0.85 11.46
N ASN A 17 -2.96 0.83 12.01
CA ASN A 17 -3.27 0.10 13.25
C ASN A 17 -2.28 0.38 14.41
N GLY A 18 -1.86 1.63 14.57
CA GLY A 18 -0.89 2.04 15.59
C GLY A 18 0.58 1.63 15.32
N GLN A 19 0.86 1.07 14.13
CA GLN A 19 2.21 0.73 13.69
C GLN A 19 2.63 1.64 12.53
N THR A 20 3.93 1.97 12.46
CA THR A 20 4.50 2.74 11.36
C THR A 20 5.06 1.78 10.31
N VAL A 21 4.54 1.88 9.09
CA VAL A 21 4.99 1.13 7.92
C VAL A 21 5.77 2.07 7.01
N ILE A 22 7.02 1.73 6.70
CA ILE A 22 7.88 2.51 5.83
C ILE A 22 7.84 1.90 4.42
N VAL A 23 7.52 2.72 3.42
CA VAL A 23 7.55 2.35 2.02
C VAL A 23 8.68 3.10 1.34
N ASP A 24 9.74 2.39 0.97
CA ASP A 24 10.95 2.99 0.41
C ASP A 24 10.76 3.51 -1.02
N SER A 25 9.89 2.86 -1.81
CA SER A 25 9.62 3.27 -3.18
C SER A 25 8.63 4.44 -3.24
N GLU A 26 9.08 5.57 -3.75
CA GLU A 26 8.26 6.78 -3.92
C GLU A 26 7.10 6.53 -4.88
N LYS A 27 7.34 5.81 -5.99
CA LYS A 27 6.29 5.45 -6.97
C LYS A 27 5.18 4.64 -6.32
N LEU A 28 5.55 3.60 -5.56
CA LEU A 28 4.59 2.78 -4.84
C LEU A 28 3.86 3.58 -3.77
N ALA A 29 4.58 4.42 -3.02
CA ALA A 29 3.98 5.24 -1.97
C ALA A 29 2.99 6.26 -2.52
N LYS A 30 3.28 6.89 -3.66
CA LYS A 30 2.34 7.76 -4.39
C LYS A 30 1.10 7.00 -4.84
N ALA A 31 1.26 5.82 -5.43
CA ALA A 31 0.12 4.99 -5.83
C ALA A 31 -0.75 4.55 -4.63
N LEU A 32 -0.12 4.21 -3.51
CA LEU A 32 -0.81 3.91 -2.25
C LEU A 32 -1.55 5.13 -1.71
N LEU A 33 -1.01 6.35 -1.85
CA LEU A 33 -1.67 7.59 -1.46
C LEU A 33 -2.94 7.88 -2.29
N CYS A 34 -3.01 7.41 -3.53
CA CYS A 34 -4.21 7.49 -4.37
C CYS A 34 -5.32 6.52 -3.93
N LEU A 35 -5.01 5.48 -3.16
CA LEU A 35 -6.03 4.59 -2.60
C LEU A 35 -6.77 5.26 -1.43
N SER A 36 -8.04 4.88 -1.25
CA SER A 36 -8.79 5.23 -0.04
C SER A 36 -8.12 4.65 1.21
N GLU A 37 -8.26 5.34 2.33
CA GLU A 37 -7.59 4.99 3.60
C GLU A 37 -7.85 3.52 4.01
N GLY A 38 -9.10 3.06 3.97
CA GLY A 38 -9.43 1.67 4.33
C GLY A 38 -8.87 0.63 3.38
N TRP A 39 -8.70 0.96 2.09
CA TRP A 39 -8.07 0.04 1.12
C TRP A 39 -6.57 -0.01 1.31
N ARG A 40 -5.95 1.15 1.51
CA ARG A 40 -4.53 1.28 1.82
C ARG A 40 -4.18 0.51 3.09
N GLU A 41 -4.99 0.65 4.13
CA GLU A 41 -4.79 -0.03 5.41
C GLU A 41 -4.76 -1.55 5.24
N ILE A 42 -5.71 -2.13 4.49
CA ILE A 42 -5.76 -3.58 4.24
C ILE A 42 -4.53 -4.06 3.46
N ILE A 43 -4.08 -3.31 2.45
CA ILE A 43 -2.88 -3.62 1.67
C ILE A 43 -1.64 -3.61 2.58
N LEU A 44 -1.47 -2.54 3.37
CA LEU A 44 -0.31 -2.38 4.25
C LEU A 44 -0.30 -3.46 5.35
N MET A 45 -1.45 -3.74 5.97
CA MET A 45 -1.58 -4.83 6.92
C MET A 45 -1.20 -6.19 6.31
N ARG A 46 -1.64 -6.46 5.07
CA ARG A 46 -1.40 -7.75 4.43
C ARG A 46 0.05 -7.94 4.00
N TYR A 47 0.64 -6.94 3.36
CA TYR A 47 1.95 -7.09 2.70
C TYR A 47 3.12 -6.61 3.55
N TYR A 48 2.93 -5.56 4.35
CA TYR A 48 4.00 -5.02 5.20
C TYR A 48 3.96 -5.59 6.62
N LEU A 49 2.76 -5.71 7.21
CA LEU A 49 2.61 -6.29 8.56
C LEU A 49 2.44 -7.82 8.53
N GLN A 50 2.43 -8.43 7.34
CA GLN A 50 2.28 -9.88 7.12
C GLN A 50 1.05 -10.51 7.81
N LEU A 51 0.00 -9.71 8.04
CA LEU A 51 -1.22 -10.19 8.68
C LEU A 51 -2.05 -11.03 7.71
N ARG A 52 -2.58 -12.15 8.21
CA ARG A 52 -3.51 -12.98 7.43
C ARG A 52 -4.87 -12.28 7.31
N ASP A 53 -5.61 -12.58 6.23
CA ASP A 53 -6.95 -11.99 6.03
C ASP A 53 -7.88 -12.22 7.22
N ARG A 54 -7.76 -13.34 7.94
CA ARG A 54 -8.51 -13.61 9.19
C ARG A 54 -8.15 -12.68 10.34
N GLN A 55 -6.87 -12.34 10.48
CA GLN A 55 -6.40 -11.41 11.52
C GLN A 55 -6.83 -9.98 11.18
N ILE A 56 -6.71 -9.58 9.92
CA ILE A 56 -7.20 -8.28 9.43
C ILE A 56 -8.72 -8.16 9.63
N ALA A 57 -9.47 -9.20 9.30
CA ALA A 57 -10.90 -9.28 9.53
C ALA A 57 -11.27 -9.11 11.02
N ALA A 58 -10.54 -9.78 11.92
CA ALA A 58 -10.74 -9.64 13.36
C ALA A 58 -10.42 -8.21 13.85
N LEU A 59 -9.32 -7.62 13.38
CA LEU A 59 -8.91 -6.25 13.74
C LEU A 59 -9.94 -5.20 13.27
N LEU A 60 -10.46 -5.36 12.05
CA LEU A 60 -11.42 -4.43 11.47
C LEU A 60 -12.88 -4.70 11.89
N GLY A 61 -13.14 -5.78 12.63
CA GLY A 61 -14.49 -6.24 12.96
C GLY A 61 -15.35 -6.59 11.74
N LYS A 62 -14.72 -7.02 10.63
CA LYS A 62 -15.37 -7.29 9.34
C LYS A 62 -15.31 -8.77 8.99
N PRO A 63 -16.25 -9.29 8.17
CA PRO A 63 -16.13 -10.64 7.62
C PRO A 63 -14.87 -10.80 6.75
N CYS A 64 -14.24 -11.98 6.81
CA CYS A 64 -13.06 -12.30 5.99
C CYS A 64 -13.33 -12.16 4.48
N THR A 65 -14.56 -12.47 4.05
CA THR A 65 -15.00 -12.31 2.66
C THR A 65 -14.99 -10.86 2.22
N THR A 66 -15.44 -9.94 3.08
CA THR A 66 -15.39 -8.50 2.85
C THR A 66 -13.96 -8.00 2.76
N VAL A 67 -13.07 -8.42 3.67
CA VAL A 67 -11.65 -8.05 3.61
C VAL A 67 -11.00 -8.55 2.32
N ASN A 68 -11.28 -9.79 1.91
CA ASN A 68 -10.73 -10.34 0.67
C ASN A 68 -11.22 -9.58 -0.57
N TYR A 69 -12.52 -9.21 -0.60
CA TYR A 69 -13.08 -8.38 -1.65
C TYR A 69 -12.40 -7.00 -1.69
N GLN A 70 -12.30 -6.32 -0.55
CA GLN A 70 -11.66 -5.01 -0.44
C GLN A 70 -10.19 -5.06 -0.83
N LYS A 71 -9.45 -6.10 -0.41
CA LYS A 71 -8.06 -6.33 -0.82
C LYS A 71 -7.93 -6.47 -2.33
N ASN A 72 -8.78 -7.29 -2.96
CA ASN A 72 -8.72 -7.50 -4.41
C ASN A 72 -9.09 -6.22 -5.18
N ALA A 73 -10.08 -5.47 -4.71
CA ALA A 73 -10.45 -4.17 -5.27
C ALA A 73 -9.30 -3.16 -5.13
N ALA A 74 -8.69 -3.10 -3.94
CA ALA A 74 -7.54 -2.25 -3.65
C ALA A 74 -6.34 -2.57 -4.55
N LEU A 75 -6.02 -3.85 -4.76
CA LEU A 75 -4.95 -4.28 -5.66
C LEU A 75 -5.23 -3.90 -7.11
N LYS A 76 -6.48 -4.04 -7.56
CA LYS A 76 -6.87 -3.63 -8.91
C LYS A 76 -6.68 -2.13 -9.11
N GLN A 77 -7.14 -1.32 -8.15
CA GLN A 77 -6.95 0.13 -8.20
C GLN A 77 -5.47 0.50 -8.13
N LEU A 78 -4.71 -0.12 -7.23
CA LEU A 78 -3.28 0.12 -7.07
C LEU A 78 -2.54 -0.11 -8.38
N ARG A 79 -2.85 -1.22 -9.07
CA ARG A 79 -2.28 -1.50 -10.38
C ARG A 79 -2.59 -0.40 -11.40
N THR A 80 -3.83 0.04 -11.48
CA THR A 80 -4.23 1.13 -12.39
C THR A 80 -3.52 2.44 -12.07
N GLU A 81 -3.37 2.80 -10.79
CA GLU A 81 -2.64 4.01 -10.40
C GLU A 81 -1.14 3.89 -10.71
N MET A 82 -0.53 2.72 -10.49
CA MET A 82 0.87 2.49 -10.85
C MET A 82 1.11 2.52 -12.37
N GLU A 83 0.17 2.02 -13.18
CA GLU A 83 0.25 2.10 -14.65
C GLU A 83 0.20 3.56 -15.12
N LYS A 84 -0.73 4.38 -14.59
CA LYS A 84 -0.80 5.82 -14.92
C LYS A 84 0.48 6.58 -14.57
N ILE A 85 1.05 6.33 -13.39
CA ILE A 85 2.29 6.97 -12.95
C ILE A 85 3.45 6.63 -13.90
N ASN A 86 3.42 5.46 -14.54
CA ASN A 86 4.44 5.04 -15.50
C ASN A 86 4.23 5.61 -16.91
N ASP A 87 3.00 5.97 -17.27
CA ASP A 87 2.68 6.62 -18.56
C ASP A 87 2.88 8.14 -18.54
N GLU A 88 2.97 8.75 -17.34
CA GLU A 88 3.23 10.19 -17.14
C GLU A 88 4.74 10.54 -17.13
N GLU A 89 5.63 9.56 -17.34
CA GLU A 89 7.10 9.71 -17.29
C GLU A 89 7.76 9.64 -18.67
#